data_AF-A0A963MM61-F1
#
_entry.id   AF-A0A963MM61-F1
#
_cell.length_a   1.000
_cell.length_b   1.000
_cell.length_c   1.000
_cell.angle_alpha   90.00
_cell.angle_beta   90.00
_cell.angle_gamma   90.00
#
_symmetry.space_group_name_H-M   'P 1'
#
loop_
_entity.id
_entity.type
_entity.pdbx_description
1 polymer ?
#
loop_
_entity_poly.entity_id
_entity_poly.type
_entity_poly.pdbx_seq_one_letter_code
_entity_poly.pdbx_strand_id
1 'polypeptide(L)'
;QAREIIAEEALRCGSPYVDQRWLGGMLTNFKTIKQSIKRLKEMEAMVEDGSLERLGKKEALMTTRELDKMHKSIGGIKDMATLPDALFVIDVGYHKIAITEASKLGIPVVAVVDTNHSPDGVDYVIPGNDDSSRAIRLYARGVADAVLEGRSQFVEEIIEAVSGDEFIEEASDD
;
A
#
# COMPACT_ATOMS: atom_id res chain seq x y z
N GLN A 1 -5.69 -11.01 -12.84
CA GLN A 1 -4.34 -10.94 -13.43
C GLN A 1 -3.59 -9.66 -13.07
N ALA A 2 -3.82 -8.49 -13.69
CA ALA A 2 -3.09 -7.25 -13.34
C ALA A 2 -3.17 -6.89 -11.84
N ARG A 3 -4.36 -7.02 -11.25
CA ARG A 3 -4.64 -6.77 -9.82
C ARG A 3 -3.90 -7.72 -8.88
N GLU A 4 -3.89 -9.00 -9.23
CA GLU A 4 -3.21 -10.04 -8.44
C GLU A 4 -1.70 -9.80 -8.40
N ILE A 5 -1.13 -9.31 -9.50
CA ILE A 5 0.30 -8.96 -9.59
C ILE A 5 0.64 -7.82 -8.62
N ILE A 6 -0.17 -6.77 -8.57
CA ILE A 6 0.05 -5.65 -7.64
C ILE A 6 -0.01 -6.15 -6.19
N ALA A 7 -1.02 -6.97 -5.86
CA ALA A 7 -1.15 -7.54 -4.52
C ALA A 7 0.02 -8.46 -4.15
N GLU A 8 0.42 -9.34 -5.07
CA GLU A 8 1.56 -10.27 -4.90
C GLU A 8 2.86 -9.52 -4.60
N GLU A 9 3.23 -8.55 -5.43
CA GLU A 9 4.49 -7.82 -5.28
C GLU A 9 4.46 -6.85 -4.08
N ALA A 10 3.30 -6.24 -3.78
CA ALA A 10 3.15 -5.38 -2.61
C ALA A 10 3.26 -6.15 -1.29
N LEU A 11 2.63 -7.34 -1.21
CA LEU A 11 2.80 -8.25 -0.08
C LEU A 11 4.26 -8.69 0.07
N ARG A 12 4.95 -8.91 -1.05
CA ARG A 12 6.37 -9.29 -1.07
C ARG A 12 7.28 -8.24 -0.44
N CYS A 13 7.03 -6.94 -0.71
CA CYS A 13 7.81 -5.84 -0.12
C CYS A 13 7.23 -5.32 1.21
N GLY A 14 6.07 -5.83 1.62
CA GLY A 14 5.38 -5.40 2.84
C GLY A 14 4.76 -4.01 2.75
N SER A 15 4.46 -3.55 1.54
CA SER A 15 3.85 -2.23 1.30
C SER A 15 2.31 -2.34 1.26
N PRO A 16 1.57 -1.35 1.77
CA PRO A 16 0.13 -1.27 1.58
C PRO A 16 -0.23 -1.17 0.09
N TYR A 17 -1.38 -1.74 -0.29
CA TYR A 17 -1.83 -1.73 -1.68
C TYR A 17 -3.34 -1.60 -1.83
N VAL A 18 -3.74 -1.17 -3.02
CA VAL A 18 -5.13 -1.18 -3.47
C VAL A 18 -5.14 -1.79 -4.87
N ASP A 19 -5.66 -3.02 -4.98
CA ASP A 19 -5.74 -3.76 -6.24
C ASP A 19 -7.12 -3.64 -6.91
N GLN A 20 -8.14 -3.24 -6.15
CA GLN A 20 -9.49 -2.98 -6.66
C GLN A 20 -9.73 -1.48 -6.86
N ARG A 21 -11.00 -1.09 -6.84
CA ARG A 21 -11.40 0.30 -7.04
C ARG A 21 -10.98 1.16 -5.85
N TRP A 22 -10.29 2.26 -6.16
CA TRP A 22 -10.03 3.33 -5.20
C TRP A 22 -11.34 4.00 -4.76
N LEU A 23 -11.60 4.01 -3.45
CA LEU A 23 -12.75 4.70 -2.87
C LEU A 23 -12.37 6.16 -2.63
N GLY A 24 -13.26 7.08 -3.03
CA GLY A 24 -13.06 8.50 -2.72
C GLY A 24 -13.00 8.72 -1.21
N GLY A 25 -12.01 9.49 -0.76
CA GLY A 25 -11.74 9.74 0.65
C GLY A 25 -10.75 8.77 1.28
N MET A 26 -10.11 7.88 0.51
CA MET A 26 -9.15 6.90 1.03
C MET A 26 -7.98 7.56 1.78
N LEU A 27 -7.45 8.66 1.25
CA LEU A 27 -6.37 9.42 1.88
C LEU A 27 -6.92 10.66 2.58
N THR A 28 -7.79 11.41 1.89
CA THR A 28 -8.29 12.70 2.39
C THR A 28 -9.24 12.57 3.58
N ASN A 29 -9.91 11.43 3.74
CA ASN A 29 -10.77 11.12 4.90
C ASN A 29 -10.26 9.87 5.65
N PHE A 30 -8.95 9.82 5.90
CA PHE A 30 -8.30 8.66 6.50
C PHE A 30 -8.86 8.30 7.89
N LYS A 31 -9.36 9.28 8.66
CA LYS A 31 -10.02 9.02 9.95
C LYS A 31 -11.21 8.08 9.81
N THR A 32 -12.03 8.26 8.78
CA THR A 32 -13.20 7.40 8.52
C THR A 32 -12.76 6.03 8.01
N ILE A 33 -11.73 6.00 7.15
CA ILE A 33 -11.16 4.75 6.66
C ILE A 33 -10.59 3.91 7.80
N LYS A 34 -9.92 4.52 8.79
CA LYS A 34 -9.46 3.82 10.01
C LYS A 34 -10.60 3.14 10.77
N GLN A 35 -11.78 3.76 10.84
CA GLN A 35 -12.95 3.15 11.47
C GLN A 35 -13.42 1.93 10.68
N SER A 36 -13.46 2.02 9.35
CA SER A 36 -13.78 0.90 8.48
C SER A 36 -12.75 -0.24 8.60
N ILE A 37 -11.45 0.07 8.69
CA ILE A 37 -10.40 -0.92 8.94
C ILE A 37 -10.59 -1.59 10.30
N LYS A 38 -10.93 -0.82 11.35
CA LYS A 38 -11.22 -1.39 12.67
C LYS A 38 -12.38 -2.38 12.60
N ARG A 39 -13.47 -2.02 11.92
CA ARG A 39 -14.62 -2.92 11.70
C ARG A 39 -14.21 -4.17 10.94
N LEU A 40 -13.36 -4.06 9.91
CA LEU A 40 -12.83 -5.22 9.19
C LEU A 40 -12.09 -6.17 10.17
N LYS A 41 -11.21 -5.64 11.02
CA LYS A 41 -10.47 -6.45 12.02
C LYS A 41 -11.40 -7.11 13.04
N GLU A 42 -12.44 -6.40 13.49
CA GLU A 42 -13.46 -6.97 14.38
C GLU A 42 -14.24 -8.12 13.71
N MET A 43 -14.53 -8.00 12.42
CA MET A 43 -15.18 -9.07 11.66
C MET A 43 -14.24 -10.25 11.41
N GLU A 44 -12.97 -10.02 11.08
CA GLU A 44 -11.94 -11.08 10.96
C GLU A 44 -11.83 -11.88 12.27
N ALA A 45 -11.78 -11.18 13.42
CA ALA A 45 -11.71 -11.82 14.74
C ALA A 45 -12.95 -12.67 15.06
N MET A 46 -14.14 -12.21 14.65
CA MET A 46 -15.41 -12.95 14.81
C MET A 46 -15.46 -14.24 13.98
N VAL A 47 -14.75 -14.27 12.85
CA VAL A 47 -14.61 -15.48 12.04
C VAL A 47 -13.62 -16.43 12.70
N GLU A 48 -12.49 -15.91 13.17
CA GLU A 48 -11.42 -16.70 13.79
C GLU A 48 -11.83 -17.32 15.13
N ASP A 49 -12.63 -16.62 15.94
CA ASP A 49 -13.11 -17.12 17.24
C ASP A 49 -14.35 -18.03 17.16
N GLY A 50 -14.86 -18.29 15.95
CA GLY A 50 -16.02 -19.14 15.68
C GLY A 50 -17.38 -18.51 16.07
N SER A 51 -17.42 -17.22 16.44
CA SER A 51 -18.66 -16.51 16.76
C SER A 51 -19.60 -16.43 15.55
N LEU A 52 -19.06 -16.41 14.32
CA LEU A 52 -19.85 -16.46 13.10
C LEU A 52 -20.74 -17.71 13.01
N GLU A 53 -20.25 -18.86 13.48
CA GLU A 53 -20.97 -20.15 13.41
C GLU A 53 -22.16 -20.21 14.38
N ARG A 54 -22.17 -19.33 15.39
CA ARG A 54 -23.26 -19.20 16.36
C ARG A 54 -24.42 -18.36 15.82
N LEU A 55 -24.25 -17.68 14.69
CA LEU A 55 -25.28 -16.88 14.04
C LEU A 55 -26.24 -17.76 13.21
N GLY A 56 -27.43 -17.24 12.93
CA GLY A 56 -28.33 -17.91 11.99
C GLY A 56 -27.72 -17.97 10.58
N LYS A 57 -28.00 -19.03 9.81
CA LYS A 57 -27.45 -19.22 8.44
C LYS A 57 -27.55 -17.99 7.54
N LYS A 58 -28.65 -17.23 7.64
CA LYS A 58 -28.86 -16.00 6.88
C LYS A 58 -27.93 -14.88 7.34
N GLU A 59 -27.77 -14.70 8.64
CA GLU A 59 -26.90 -13.67 9.24
C GLU A 59 -25.43 -13.98 8.95
N ALA A 60 -25.00 -15.23 9.17
CA ALA A 60 -23.66 -15.70 8.85
C ALA A 60 -23.32 -15.44 7.36
N LEU A 61 -24.24 -15.72 6.44
CA LEU A 61 -24.06 -15.45 5.01
C LEU A 61 -23.93 -13.95 4.72
N MET A 62 -24.74 -13.10 5.36
CA MET A 62 -24.68 -11.65 5.17
C MET A 62 -23.36 -11.07 5.69
N THR A 63 -22.94 -11.49 6.89
CA THR A 63 -21.67 -11.08 7.49
C THR A 63 -20.47 -11.53 6.64
N THR A 64 -20.49 -12.75 6.10
CA THR A 64 -19.43 -13.26 5.21
C THR A 64 -19.33 -12.41 3.94
N ARG A 65 -20.47 -12.09 3.30
CA ARG A 65 -20.49 -11.24 2.10
C ARG A 65 -19.99 -9.82 2.37
N GLU A 66 -20.31 -9.29 3.56
CA GLU A 66 -19.82 -7.98 3.97
C GLU A 66 -18.30 -8.01 4.20
N LEU A 67 -17.79 -9.03 4.88
CA LEU A 67 -16.36 -9.25 5.09
C LEU A 67 -15.61 -9.34 3.75
N ASP A 68 -16.09 -10.15 2.81
CA ASP A 68 -15.49 -10.27 1.48
C ASP A 68 -15.44 -8.93 0.73
N LYS A 69 -16.51 -8.13 0.86
CA LYS A 69 -16.59 -6.81 0.24
C LYS A 69 -15.60 -5.84 0.89
N MET A 70 -15.45 -5.88 2.21
CA MET A 70 -14.49 -5.04 2.93
C MET A 70 -13.06 -5.44 2.61
N HIS A 71 -12.73 -6.74 2.58
CA HIS A 71 -11.41 -7.23 2.15
C HIS A 71 -11.04 -6.75 0.75
N LYS A 72 -11.96 -6.87 -0.21
CA LYS A 72 -11.74 -6.38 -1.57
C LYS A 72 -11.52 -4.87 -1.64
N SER A 73 -12.11 -4.10 -0.74
CA SER A 73 -12.10 -2.63 -0.84
C SER A 73 -10.95 -1.99 -0.05
N ILE A 74 -10.64 -2.51 1.14
CA ILE A 74 -9.69 -1.90 2.09
C ILE A 74 -8.72 -2.92 2.71
N GLY A 75 -8.75 -4.18 2.28
CA GLY A 75 -7.91 -5.23 2.85
C GLY A 75 -6.41 -4.96 2.66
N GLY A 76 -6.00 -4.45 1.50
CA GLY A 76 -4.59 -4.15 1.23
C GLY A 76 -4.03 -2.94 1.98
N ILE A 77 -4.89 -2.13 2.63
CA ILE A 77 -4.46 -1.00 3.47
C ILE A 77 -4.73 -1.22 4.96
N LYS A 78 -5.11 -2.45 5.36
CA LYS A 78 -5.54 -2.75 6.74
C LYS A 78 -4.43 -2.60 7.79
N ASP A 79 -3.17 -2.71 7.35
CA ASP A 79 -1.98 -2.59 8.19
C ASP A 79 -1.35 -1.19 8.14
N MET A 80 -1.97 -0.27 7.40
CA MET A 80 -1.52 1.10 7.27
C MET A 80 -1.91 1.94 8.50
N ALA A 81 -0.92 2.32 9.32
CA ALA A 81 -1.14 3.10 10.54
C ALA A 81 -1.25 4.61 10.28
N THR A 82 -0.47 5.13 9.34
CA THR A 82 -0.37 6.54 8.96
C THR A 82 -0.65 6.72 7.47
N LEU A 83 -0.74 7.96 7.00
CA LEU A 83 -0.77 8.20 5.57
C LEU A 83 0.56 7.77 4.93
N PRO A 84 0.55 7.32 3.67
CA PRO A 84 1.77 6.97 2.95
C PRO A 84 2.57 8.24 2.58
N ASP A 85 3.90 8.12 2.59
CA ASP A 85 4.81 9.19 2.20
C ASP A 85 5.02 9.28 0.68
N ALA A 86 4.65 8.24 -0.07
CA ALA A 86 4.66 8.22 -1.53
C ALA A 86 3.60 7.26 -2.06
N LEU A 87 3.09 7.53 -3.27
CA LEU A 87 2.12 6.68 -3.95
C LEU A 87 2.69 6.20 -5.29
N PHE A 88 2.62 4.90 -5.54
CA PHE A 88 2.88 4.32 -6.85
C PHE A 88 1.57 3.94 -7.53
N VAL A 89 1.35 4.42 -8.77
CA VAL A 89 0.11 4.22 -9.52
C VAL A 89 0.39 3.62 -10.90
N ILE A 90 -0.36 2.59 -11.26
CA ILE A 90 -0.43 2.06 -12.63
C ILE A 90 -1.79 2.43 -13.19
N ASP A 91 -1.85 2.90 -14.44
CA ASP A 91 -3.06 3.43 -15.08
C ASP A 91 -3.61 4.68 -14.36
N VAL A 92 -3.03 5.83 -14.71
CA VAL A 92 -3.47 7.14 -14.22
C VAL A 92 -4.88 7.51 -14.68
N GLY A 93 -5.36 6.92 -15.77
CA GLY A 93 -6.69 7.15 -16.32
C GLY A 93 -7.79 6.58 -15.44
N TYR A 94 -7.57 5.36 -14.94
CA TYR A 94 -8.49 4.68 -14.04
C TYR A 94 -8.40 5.22 -12.60
N HIS A 95 -7.21 5.60 -12.14
CA HIS A 95 -6.94 5.99 -10.75
C HIS A 95 -6.86 7.52 -10.50
N LYS A 96 -7.56 8.34 -11.29
CA LYS A 96 -7.57 9.82 -11.16
C LYS A 96 -7.88 10.34 -9.75
N ILE A 97 -8.78 9.65 -9.04
CA ILE A 97 -9.17 10.04 -7.68
C ILE A 97 -7.99 9.89 -6.71
N ALA A 98 -7.20 8.83 -6.84
CA ALA A 98 -6.03 8.59 -6.01
C ALA A 98 -4.99 9.71 -6.18
N ILE A 99 -4.70 10.06 -7.45
CA ILE A 99 -3.78 11.15 -7.81
C ILE A 99 -4.27 12.49 -7.26
N THR A 100 -5.57 12.78 -7.41
CA THR A 100 -6.17 14.02 -6.92
C THR A 100 -6.09 14.12 -5.39
N GLU A 101 -6.34 13.02 -4.68
CA GLU A 101 -6.23 12.98 -3.22
C GLU A 101 -4.78 13.11 -2.73
N ALA A 102 -3.84 12.42 -3.39
CA ALA A 102 -2.42 12.52 -3.09
C ALA A 102 -1.90 13.94 -3.28
N SER A 103 -2.22 14.58 -4.42
CA SER A 103 -1.87 15.96 -4.72
C SER A 103 -2.39 16.94 -3.66
N LYS A 104 -3.64 16.77 -3.19
CA LYS A 104 -4.21 17.62 -2.13
C LYS A 104 -3.47 17.51 -0.79
N LEU A 105 -2.87 16.37 -0.51
CA LEU A 105 -2.15 16.09 0.73
C LEU A 105 -0.64 16.33 0.59
N GLY A 106 -0.16 16.68 -0.61
CA GLY A 106 1.27 16.82 -0.89
C GLY A 106 2.03 15.50 -0.89
N ILE A 107 1.34 14.38 -1.13
CA ILE A 107 1.96 13.05 -1.24
C ILE A 107 2.49 12.90 -2.67
N PRO A 108 3.80 12.68 -2.87
CA PRO A 108 4.39 12.51 -4.19
C PRO A 108 3.86 11.26 -4.88
N VAL A 109 3.53 11.41 -6.16
CA VAL A 109 2.98 10.37 -7.02
C VAL A 109 4.01 9.94 -8.07
N VAL A 110 4.38 8.67 -8.04
CA VAL A 110 5.12 7.99 -9.10
C VAL A 110 4.12 7.18 -9.92
N ALA A 111 4.05 7.40 -11.23
CA ALA A 111 3.04 6.68 -12.03
C ALA A 111 3.48 6.28 -13.43
N VAL A 112 2.95 5.15 -13.88
CA VAL A 112 3.07 4.69 -15.27
C VAL A 112 2.02 5.40 -16.12
N VAL A 113 2.46 6.10 -17.17
CA VAL A 113 1.59 6.87 -18.06
C VAL A 113 1.70 6.34 -19.48
N ASP A 114 0.58 5.86 -20.02
CA ASP A 114 0.45 5.48 -21.43
C ASP A 114 0.02 6.68 -22.30
N THR A 115 0.16 6.51 -23.61
CA THR A 115 -0.07 7.52 -24.67
C THR A 115 -1.47 8.15 -24.68
N ASN A 116 -2.46 7.49 -24.10
CA ASN A 116 -3.85 7.93 -24.03
C ASN A 116 -4.19 8.74 -22.77
N HIS A 117 -3.24 8.95 -21.86
CA HIS A 117 -3.48 9.61 -20.59
C HIS A 117 -2.56 10.83 -20.34
N SER A 118 -3.07 11.82 -19.58
CA SER A 118 -2.28 13.00 -19.20
C SER A 118 -1.38 12.69 -17.99
N PRO A 119 -0.11 13.15 -17.98
CA PRO A 119 0.77 13.06 -16.81
C PRO A 119 0.44 14.09 -15.70
N ASP A 120 -0.60 14.92 -15.88
CA ASP A 120 -0.94 15.95 -14.90
C ASP A 120 -1.18 15.39 -13.49
N GLY A 121 -0.54 16.00 -12.49
CA GLY A 121 -0.63 15.58 -11.09
C GLY A 121 0.27 14.39 -10.72
N VAL A 122 1.08 13.88 -11.66
CA VAL A 122 2.14 12.91 -11.40
C VAL A 122 3.47 13.64 -11.24
N ASP A 123 4.16 13.41 -10.12
CA ASP A 123 5.46 14.04 -9.85
C ASP A 123 6.60 13.32 -10.59
N TYR A 124 6.52 11.99 -10.66
CA TYR A 124 7.52 11.15 -11.32
C TYR A 124 6.85 10.24 -12.36
N VAL A 125 6.98 10.63 -13.62
CA VAL A 125 6.34 9.95 -14.75
C VAL A 125 7.23 8.83 -15.28
N ILE A 126 6.68 7.62 -15.36
CA ILE A 126 7.27 6.47 -16.04
C ILE A 126 6.50 6.25 -17.35
N PRO A 127 7.03 6.65 -18.52
CA PRO A 127 6.34 6.44 -19.78
C PRO A 127 6.31 4.94 -20.11
N GLY A 128 5.13 4.39 -20.35
CA GLY A 128 5.02 2.97 -20.65
C GLY A 128 3.60 2.42 -20.76
N ASN A 129 3.49 1.19 -21.25
CA ASN A 129 2.21 0.51 -21.45
C ASN A 129 1.61 0.04 -20.11
N ASP A 130 0.40 0.49 -19.79
CA ASP A 130 -0.34 0.15 -18.57
C ASP A 130 -1.40 -0.97 -18.77
N ASP A 131 -1.69 -1.38 -20.00
CA ASP A 131 -2.68 -2.42 -20.33
C ASP A 131 -2.12 -3.85 -20.27
N SER A 132 -0.82 -4.03 -20.54
CA SER A 132 -0.22 -5.37 -20.64
C SER A 132 0.13 -5.95 -19.28
N SER A 133 -0.38 -7.16 -18.97
CA SER A 133 -0.02 -7.88 -17.74
C SER A 133 1.49 -8.10 -17.56
N ARG A 134 2.25 -8.26 -18.67
CA ARG A 134 3.71 -8.37 -18.63
C ARG A 134 4.38 -7.05 -18.25
N ALA A 135 3.87 -5.93 -18.75
CA ALA A 135 4.39 -4.60 -18.41
C ALA A 135 4.06 -4.24 -16.96
N ILE A 136 2.80 -4.44 -16.54
CA ILE A 136 2.37 -4.25 -15.15
C ILE A 136 3.25 -5.06 -14.18
N ARG A 137 3.54 -6.32 -14.50
CA ARG A 137 4.47 -7.14 -13.69
C ARG A 137 5.88 -6.58 -13.65
N LEU A 138 6.39 -6.08 -14.77
CA LEU A 138 7.71 -5.45 -14.81
C LEU A 138 7.77 -4.24 -13.87
N TYR A 139 6.78 -3.35 -13.92
CA TYR A 139 6.76 -2.17 -13.07
C TYR A 139 6.53 -2.52 -11.60
N ALA A 140 5.54 -3.36 -11.30
CA ALA A 140 5.23 -3.77 -9.92
C ALA A 140 6.43 -4.45 -9.26
N ARG A 141 7.12 -5.35 -9.98
CA ARG A 141 8.34 -5.98 -9.50
C ARG A 141 9.48 -4.98 -9.34
N GLY A 142 9.72 -4.12 -10.32
CA GLY A 142 10.79 -3.12 -10.24
C GLY A 142 10.62 -2.16 -9.05
N VAL A 143 9.38 -1.74 -8.77
CA VAL A 143 9.08 -0.91 -7.59
C VAL A 143 9.23 -1.70 -6.29
N ALA A 144 8.76 -2.96 -6.24
CA ALA A 144 8.94 -3.80 -5.06
C ALA A 144 10.42 -4.08 -4.75
N ASP A 145 11.23 -4.34 -5.79
CA ASP A 145 12.67 -4.52 -5.69
C ASP A 145 13.33 -3.23 -5.14
N ALA A 146 13.00 -2.06 -5.70
CA ALA A 146 13.52 -0.77 -5.24
C ALA A 146 13.14 -0.45 -3.77
N VAL A 147 11.92 -0.78 -3.34
CA VAL A 147 11.49 -0.60 -1.94
C VAL A 147 12.29 -1.49 -0.99
N LEU A 148 12.57 -2.74 -1.38
CA LEU A 148 13.35 -3.68 -0.59
C LEU A 148 14.83 -3.27 -0.50
N GLU A 149 15.41 -2.85 -1.63
CA GLU A 149 16.78 -2.34 -1.69
C GLU A 149 16.94 -1.09 -0.85
N GLY A 150 16.04 -0.10 -0.99
CA GLY A 150 16.08 1.12 -0.19
C GLY A 150 15.92 0.87 1.31
N ARG A 151 15.08 -0.10 1.70
CA ARG A 151 14.96 -0.51 3.11
C ARG A 151 16.24 -1.14 3.64
N SER A 152 16.91 -1.95 2.83
CA SER A 152 18.15 -2.63 3.22
C SER A 152 19.30 -1.64 3.38
N GLN A 153 19.46 -0.72 2.43
CA GLN A 153 20.46 0.35 2.48
C GLN A 153 20.25 1.25 3.71
N PHE A 154 19.01 1.64 4.00
CA PHE A 154 18.71 2.44 5.19
C PHE A 154 19.11 1.74 6.50
N VAL A 155 18.92 0.43 6.59
CA VAL A 155 19.34 -0.35 7.77
C VAL A 155 20.86 -0.42 7.86
N GLU A 156 21.56 -0.63 6.74
CA GLU A 156 23.03 -0.62 6.69
C GLU A 156 23.59 0.74 7.11
N GLU A 157 23.06 1.84 6.59
CA GLU A 157 23.47 3.20 6.96
C GLU A 157 23.28 3.48 8.45
N ILE A 158 22.18 3.00 9.05
CA ILE A 158 21.96 3.10 10.50
C ILE A 158 23.01 2.29 11.27
N ILE A 159 23.30 1.06 10.85
CA ILE A 159 24.28 0.20 11.51
C ILE A 159 25.67 0.84 11.46
N GLU A 160 26.07 1.38 10.30
CA GLU A 160 27.34 2.09 10.12
C GLU A 160 27.42 3.33 11.01
N ALA A 161 26.35 4.14 11.05
CA ALA A 161 26.28 5.33 11.89
C ALA A 161 26.40 5.02 13.39
N VAL A 162 25.80 3.92 13.86
CA VAL A 162 25.89 3.49 15.27
C VAL A 162 27.26 2.89 15.59
N SER A 163 27.86 2.15 14.64
CA SER A 163 29.18 1.51 14.83
C SER A 163 30.34 2.52 14.81
N GLY A 164 30.16 3.67 14.15
CA GLY A 164 31.15 4.75 14.07
C GLY A 164 31.37 5.51 15.38
N ASP A 165 30.40 5.51 16.30
CA ASP A 165 30.48 6.23 17.58
C ASP A 165 31.16 5.42 18.71
N GLU A 166 31.41 4.11 18.54
CA GLU A 166 32.03 3.26 19.58
C GLU A 166 33.58 3.34 19.66
N PHE A 167 34.25 4.15 18.83
CA PHE A 167 35.73 4.14 18.70
C PHE A 167 36.50 5.31 19.35
N ILE A 168 35.91 6.11 20.25
CA ILE A 168 36.64 7.19 20.95
C ILE A 168 36.37 7.15 22.46
N GLU A 169 37.15 6.34 23.19
CA GLU A 169 37.77 6.69 24.48
C GLU A 169 38.65 5.53 24.95
N GLU A 170 39.93 5.54 24.54
CA GLU A 170 40.97 4.93 25.38
C GLU A 170 41.76 6.11 25.97
N ALA A 171 41.45 6.40 27.23
CA ALA A 171 42.04 7.45 28.03
C ALA A 171 43.57 7.28 28.07
N SER A 172 44.28 8.34 27.68
CA SER A 172 45.68 8.52 28.04
C SER A 172 45.72 9.12 29.44
N ASP A 173 45.76 8.25 30.45
CA ASP A 173 46.15 8.63 31.82
C ASP A 173 47.70 8.66 31.89
N ASP A 174 48.27 9.87 31.89
CA ASP A 174 49.63 10.19 32.36
C ASP A 174 49.58 10.73 33.81
#